data_AF-A0AA95K852-F1
#
_entry.id   AF-A0AA95K852-F1
#
_cell.length_a   1.000
_cell.length_b   1.000
_cell.length_c   1.000
_cell.angle_alpha   90.00
_cell.angle_beta   90.00
_cell.angle_gamma   90.00
#
_symmetry.space_group_name_H-M   'P 1'
#
loop_
_entity.id
_entity.type
_entity.pdbx_description
1 polymer ?
#
loop_
_entity_poly.entity_id
_entity_poly.type
_entity_poly.pdbx_seq_one_letter_code
_entity_poly.pdbx_strand_id
1 'polypeptide(L)' 'MKIKNLMWLLCLVISKLAFADCFDKAGSYYHLDPDYLRAIAWQESNFNPKTKIKMDPLI' A
#
# COMPACT_ATOMS: atom_id res chain seq x y z
N MET A 1 14.76 18.00 -27.45
CA MET A 1 14.53 16.58 -27.09
C MET A 1 13.46 16.03 -28.04
N LYS A 2 13.72 14.96 -28.82
CA LYS A 2 12.71 14.43 -29.77
C LYS A 2 11.45 13.97 -29.03
N ILE A 3 10.28 14.14 -29.64
CA ILE A 3 8.96 13.79 -29.05
C ILE A 3 8.91 12.34 -28.51
N LYS A 4 9.60 11.41 -29.20
CA LYS A 4 9.72 10.00 -28.79
C LYS A 4 10.43 9.82 -27.45
N ASN A 5 11.45 10.63 -27.17
CA ASN A 5 12.19 10.59 -25.92
C ASN A 5 11.36 11.18 -24.78
N LEU A 6 10.47 12.14 -25.08
CA LEU A 6 9.55 12.71 -24.10
C LEU A 6 8.45 11.71 -23.70
N MET A 7 7.87 10.97 -24.66
CA MET A 7 6.92 9.89 -24.36
C MET A 7 7.53 8.80 -23.47
N TRP A 8 8.78 8.41 -23.73
CA TRP A 8 9.47 7.42 -22.91
C TRP A 8 9.69 7.88 -21.48
N LEU A 9 10.11 9.15 -21.31
CA LEU A 9 10.28 9.74 -19.99
C LEU A 9 8.95 9.77 -19.21
N LEU A 10 7.86 10.11 -19.90
CA LEU A 10 6.53 10.17 -19.30
C LEU A 10 6.06 8.78 -18.82
N CYS A 11 6.25 7.73 -19.61
CA CYS A 11 5.94 6.35 -19.19
C CYS A 11 6.70 5.93 -17.93
N LEU A 12 7.98 6.27 -17.82
CA LEU A 12 8.79 5.95 -16.64
C LEU A 12 8.28 6.65 -15.38
N VAL A 13 7.84 7.91 -15.49
CA VAL A 13 7.27 8.66 -14.34
C VAL A 13 5.95 8.04 -13.88
N ILE A 14 5.07 7.64 -14.80
CA ILE A 14 3.76 7.07 -14.47
C ILE A 14 3.89 5.72 -13.75
N SER A 15 4.89 4.90 -14.10
CA SER A 15 5.15 3.62 -13.42
C SER A 15 5.46 3.75 -11.91
N LYS A 16 5.94 4.92 -11.47
CA LYS A 16 6.23 5.22 -10.06
C LYS A 16 4.98 5.64 -9.27
N LEU A 17 3.90 6.00 -9.96
CA LEU A 17 2.66 6.46 -9.33
C LEU A 17 1.74 5.32 -8.86
N ALA A 18 2.18 4.07 -8.98
CA ALA A 18 1.42 2.93 -8.48
C ALA A 18 1.37 2.97 -6.94
N PHE A 19 0.25 3.40 -6.38
CA PHE A 19 -0.10 3.16 -4.98
C PHE A 19 -0.50 1.70 -4.83
N ALA A 20 0.41 0.89 -4.28
CA ALA A 20 0.14 -0.51 -3.97
C ALA A 20 -0.63 -0.64 -2.65
N ASP A 21 -1.93 -0.29 -2.67
CA ASP A 21 -2.90 -0.85 -1.73
C ASP A 21 -3.04 -2.35 -2.06
N CYS A 22 -2.80 -3.23 -1.09
CA CYS A 22 -3.03 -4.66 -1.24
C CYS A 22 -4.24 -5.16 -0.42
N PHE A 23 -5.06 -4.25 0.12
CA PHE A 23 -6.16 -4.58 1.01
C PHE A 23 -7.27 -5.34 0.30
N ASP A 24 -7.62 -4.96 -0.94
CA ASP A 24 -8.66 -5.67 -1.71
C ASP A 24 -8.25 -7.11 -2.03
N LYS A 25 -6.97 -7.31 -2.37
CA LYS A 25 -6.44 -8.65 -2.64
C LYS A 25 -6.36 -9.49 -1.37
N ALA A 26 -5.94 -8.90 -0.26
CA ALA A 26 -5.90 -9.57 1.04
C ALA A 26 -7.31 -9.94 1.52
N GLY A 27 -8.27 -9.00 1.43
CA GLY A 27 -9.67 -9.23 1.79
C GLY A 27 -10.29 -10.37 0.98
N SER A 28 -10.08 -10.38 -0.34
CA SER A 28 -10.53 -11.48 -1.20
C SER A 28 -9.91 -12.83 -0.81
N TYR A 29 -8.61 -12.87 -0.53
CA TYR A 29 -7.90 -14.10 -0.19
C TYR A 29 -8.31 -14.67 1.18
N TYR A 30 -8.52 -13.80 2.18
CA TYR A 30 -8.90 -14.20 3.54
C TYR A 30 -10.41 -14.16 3.81
N HIS A 31 -11.23 -13.84 2.81
CA HIS A 31 -12.67 -13.63 2.95
C HIS A 31 -13.03 -12.59 4.04
N LEU A 32 -12.24 -11.51 4.10
CA LEU A 32 -12.46 -10.38 5.01
C LEU A 32 -12.86 -9.15 4.21
N ASP A 33 -13.60 -8.25 4.85
CA ASP A 33 -13.88 -6.94 4.27
C ASP A 33 -12.57 -6.13 4.16
N PRO A 34 -12.16 -5.68 2.96
CA PRO A 34 -10.99 -4.83 2.79
C PRO A 34 -11.01 -3.56 3.64
N ASP A 35 -12.19 -2.97 3.89
CA ASP A 35 -12.33 -1.77 4.72
C ASP A 35 -12.03 -2.06 6.19
N TYR A 36 -12.33 -3.27 6.65
CA TYR A 36 -11.95 -3.72 7.99
C TYR A 36 -10.42 -3.78 8.14
N LEU A 37 -9.71 -4.28 7.12
CA LEU A 37 -8.24 -4.30 7.12
C LEU A 37 -7.65 -2.87 7.11
N ARG A 38 -8.27 -1.94 6.36
CA ARG A 38 -7.86 -0.52 6.37
C ARG A 38 -8.06 0.11 7.73
N ALA A 39 -9.17 -0.17 8.40
CA ALA A 39 -9.45 0.33 9.75
C ALA A 39 -8.41 -0.14 10.77
N ILE A 40 -8.04 -1.43 10.73
CA ILE A 40 -6.96 -1.98 11.56
C ILE A 40 -5.63 -1.31 11.24
N ALA A 41 -5.26 -1.21 9.96
CA ALA A 41 -3.98 -0.60 9.56
C ALA A 41 -3.87 0.87 9.98
N TRP A 42 -4.98 1.60 9.96
CA TRP A 42 -5.07 2.96 10.50
C TRP A 42 -4.86 2.98 12.02
N GLN A 43 -5.59 2.14 12.76
CA GLN A 43 -5.54 2.10 14.23
C GLN A 43 -4.17 1.67 14.77
N GLU A 44 -3.57 0.62 14.19
CA GLU A 44 -2.36 -0.01 14.73
C GLU A 44 -1.07 0.71 14.33
N SER A 45 -1.06 1.32 13.14
CA SER A 45 0.18 1.83 12.55
C SER A 45 0.05 3.15 11.81
N ASN A 46 -1.17 3.70 11.71
CA ASN A 46 -1.49 4.83 10.84
C ASN A 46 -0.97 4.62 9.40
N PHE A 47 -1.20 3.42 8.85
CA PHE A 47 -0.71 2.97 7.54
C PHE A 47 0.82 3.01 7.35
N ASN A 48 1.61 3.01 8.43
CA ASN A 48 3.06 2.95 8.33
C ASN A 48 3.55 1.48 8.35
N PRO A 49 3.99 0.92 7.21
CA PRO A 49 4.42 -0.48 7.12
C PRO A 49 5.75 -0.78 7.84
N LYS A 50 6.44 0.26 8.33
CA LYS A 50 7.70 0.10 9.08
C LYS A 50 7.50 0.13 10.59
N THR A 51 6.28 0.42 11.07
CA THR A 51 5.99 0.47 12.49
C THR A 51 6.26 -0.90 13.11
N LYS A 52 7.03 -0.90 14.20
CA LYS A 52 7.32 -2.08 15.00
C LYS A 52 6.55 -1.93 16.30
N ILE A 53 5.44 -2.65 16.43
CA ILE A 53 4.74 -2.71 17.71
C ILE A 53 5.56 -3.61 18.64
N LYS A 54 5.90 -3.09 19.82
CA LYS A 54 6.45 -3.90 20.89
C LYS A 54 5.29 -4.66 21.52
N MET A 55 5.29 -5.98 21.40
CA MET A 55 4.39 -6.83 22.18
C MET A 55 4.93 -6.85 23.61
N ASP A 56 4.27 -6.16 24.53
CA ASP A 56 4.57 -6.31 25.95
C ASP A 56 4.03 -7.66 26.42
N PRO A 57 4.88 -8.56 26.96
CA PRO A 57 4.53 -9.97 27.17
C PRO A 57 3.62 -10.24 28.38
N LEU A 58 2.86 -9.24 28.85
CA LEU A 58 2.07 -9.31 30.07
C LEU A 58 0.67 -8.69 29.89
N ILE A 59 -0.08 -9.27 28.96
CA ILE A 59 -1.53 -9.48 29.04
C ILE A 59 -1.79 -10.93 28.59
#